data_AF-A0A7S3HLF7-F1
#
_entry.id   AF-A0A7S3HLF7-F1
#
_cell.length_a   1.000
_cell.length_b   1.000
_cell.length_c   1.000
_cell.angle_alpha   90.00
_cell.angle_beta   90.00
_cell.angle_gamma   90.00
#
_symmetry.space_group_name_H-M   'P 1'
#
loop_
_entity.id
_entity.type
_entity.pdbx_description
1 polymer ?
#
loop_
_entity_poly.entity_id
_entity_poly.type
_entity_poly.pdbx_seq_one_letter_code
_entity_poly.pdbx_strand_id
1 'polypeptide(L)'
;GGFCGRFPNLRASPSLRVGESDGYIVDVLYDQASGRAHALGGSVSGALSLFHLNLEASEFAVSLPSGGHGGVVRSAASLGAAVGGGFATGGEDGKICLWRPAAGGSEG
;
A
#
# COMPACT_ATOMS: atom_id res chain seq x y z
N GLY A 1 7.67 20.82 -20.61
CA GLY A 1 8.23 20.50 -19.28
C GLY A 1 7.43 19.36 -18.70
N GLY A 2 8.06 18.39 -18.04
CA GLY A 2 7.35 17.29 -17.38
C GLY A 2 6.80 17.70 -16.02
N PHE A 3 5.66 17.13 -15.62
CA PHE A 3 5.11 17.26 -14.27
C PHE A 3 5.63 16.14 -13.37
N CYS A 4 5.96 16.46 -12.13
CA CYS A 4 6.43 15.51 -11.12
C CYS A 4 5.58 15.72 -9.85
N GLY A 5 4.67 14.78 -9.57
CA GLY A 5 3.93 14.74 -8.31
C GLY A 5 4.88 14.47 -7.14
N ARG A 6 4.78 15.25 -6.06
CA ARG A 6 5.66 15.15 -4.89
C ARG A 6 4.84 15.03 -3.62
N PHE A 7 5.07 13.98 -2.85
CA PHE A 7 4.28 13.63 -1.66
C PHE A 7 5.18 13.45 -0.42
N PRO A 8 5.85 14.52 0.05
CA PRO A 8 6.86 14.43 1.11
C PRO A 8 6.30 13.94 2.45
N ASN A 9 5.00 14.14 2.68
CA ASN A 9 4.35 13.82 3.96
C ASN A 9 3.68 12.45 4.00
N LEU A 10 3.68 11.69 2.90
CA LEU A 10 2.97 10.40 2.83
C LEU A 10 3.51 9.41 3.87
N ARG A 11 4.84 9.31 3.99
CA ARG A 11 5.50 8.45 4.99
C ARG A 11 5.21 8.87 6.43
N ALA A 12 4.89 10.15 6.64
CA ALA A 12 4.52 10.69 7.93
C ALA A 12 3.01 10.51 8.23
N SER A 13 2.26 9.75 7.42
CA SER A 13 0.88 9.39 7.74
C SER A 13 0.80 8.71 9.12
N PRO A 14 -0.14 9.08 10.00
CA PRO A 14 -0.36 8.40 11.28
C PRO A 14 -0.59 6.89 11.13
N SER A 15 -1.11 6.44 9.98
CA SER A 15 -1.35 5.02 9.70
C SER A 15 -0.07 4.20 9.54
N LEU A 16 1.08 4.85 9.33
CA LEU A 16 2.37 4.20 9.12
C LEU A 16 3.37 4.46 10.26
N ARG A 17 3.09 5.40 11.17
CA ARG A 17 4.00 5.76 12.26
C ARG A 17 3.95 4.73 13.38
N VAL A 18 5.13 4.41 13.93
CA VAL A 18 5.28 3.57 15.12
C VAL A 18 6.27 4.25 16.05
N GLY A 19 5.77 4.84 17.15
CA GLY A 19 6.57 5.74 17.99
C GLY A 19 7.13 6.89 17.17
N GLU A 20 8.45 7.09 17.23
CA GLU A 20 9.18 8.12 16.48
C GLU A 20 9.55 7.69 15.05
N SER A 21 9.24 6.46 14.64
CA SER A 21 9.55 5.99 13.28
C SER A 21 8.43 6.37 12.32
N ASP A 22 8.74 7.20 11.32
CA ASP A 22 7.92 7.35 10.13
C ASP A 22 7.85 6.05 9.32
N GLY A 23 6.81 5.93 8.51
CA GLY A 23 6.64 4.82 7.56
C GLY A 23 7.64 4.86 6.42
N TYR A 24 7.53 3.91 5.50
CA TYR A 24 8.25 3.84 4.23
C TYR A 24 7.32 3.50 3.08
N ILE A 25 7.76 3.74 1.85
CA ILE A 25 7.06 3.29 0.65
C ILE A 25 7.61 1.92 0.28
N VAL A 26 6.71 0.94 0.14
CA VAL A 26 7.02 -0.40 -0.34
C VAL A 26 7.03 -0.41 -1.86
N ASP A 27 5.93 0.05 -2.47
CA ASP A 27 5.76 0.08 -3.93
C ASP A 27 4.60 1.00 -4.35
N VAL A 28 4.45 1.21 -5.67
CA VAL A 28 3.27 1.81 -6.30
C VAL A 28 2.54 0.74 -7.10
N LEU A 29 1.32 0.43 -6.68
CA LEU A 29 0.45 -0.58 -7.30
C LEU A 29 -0.51 0.10 -8.27
N TYR A 30 -0.43 -0.26 -9.54
CA TYR A 30 -1.37 0.20 -10.58
C TYR A 30 -2.41 -0.89 -10.86
N ASP A 31 -3.68 -0.53 -10.72
CA ASP A 31 -4.80 -1.35 -11.18
C ASP A 31 -5.20 -0.92 -12.60
N GLN A 32 -4.87 -1.77 -13.57
CA GLN A 32 -5.18 -1.52 -14.97
C GLN A 32 -6.69 -1.49 -15.25
N ALA A 33 -7.50 -2.24 -14.48
CA ALA A 33 -8.94 -2.31 -14.73
C ALA A 33 -9.64 -0.99 -14.36
N SER A 34 -9.27 -0.38 -13.23
CA SER A 34 -9.83 0.91 -12.79
C SER A 34 -9.02 2.13 -13.25
N GLY A 35 -7.79 1.93 -13.74
CA GLY A 35 -6.87 3.02 -14.09
C GLY A 35 -6.34 3.78 -12.88
N ARG A 36 -6.37 3.19 -11.68
CA ARG A 36 -6.00 3.84 -10.42
C ARG A 36 -4.63 3.38 -9.93
N ALA A 37 -3.81 4.32 -9.49
CA ALA A 37 -2.56 4.04 -8.78
C ALA A 37 -2.75 4.16 -7.27
N HIS A 38 -2.08 3.29 -6.53
CA HIS A 38 -2.00 3.36 -5.08
C HIS A 38 -0.55 3.28 -4.64
N ALA A 39 -0.12 4.13 -3.70
CA ALA A 39 1.12 3.89 -2.97
C ALA A 39 0.84 2.89 -1.84
N LEU A 40 1.67 1.85 -1.73
CA LEU A 40 1.69 0.96 -0.58
C LEU A 40 2.74 1.46 0.40
N GLY A 41 2.29 1.98 1.55
CA GLY A 41 3.15 2.34 2.66
C GLY A 41 3.28 1.20 3.66
N GLY A 42 4.44 1.10 4.32
CA GLY A 42 4.70 0.17 5.40
C GLY A 42 5.28 0.84 6.64
N SER A 43 5.13 0.19 7.79
CA SER A 43 5.74 0.59 9.06
C SER A 43 6.82 -0.39 9.50
N VAL A 44 7.61 -0.01 10.51
CA VAL A 44 8.62 -0.91 11.11
C VAL A 44 8.01 -2.11 11.83
N SER A 45 6.73 -2.07 12.21
CA SER A 45 6.01 -3.18 12.83
C SER A 45 5.36 -4.15 11.83
N GLY A 46 5.48 -3.87 10.52
CA GLY A 46 4.84 -4.66 9.47
C GLY A 46 3.39 -4.27 9.15
N ALA A 47 2.89 -3.17 9.73
CA ALA A 47 1.63 -2.59 9.31
C ALA A 47 1.75 -2.03 7.87
N LEU A 48 0.68 -2.17 7.09
CA LEU A 48 0.62 -1.72 5.70
C LEU A 48 -0.63 -0.85 5.49
N SER A 49 -0.48 0.23 4.72
CA SER A 49 -1.60 1.08 4.29
C SER A 49 -1.50 1.41 2.81
N LEU A 50 -2.65 1.50 2.14
CA LEU A 50 -2.78 1.99 0.78
C LEU A 50 -3.17 3.46 0.79
N PHE A 51 -2.61 4.21 -0.16
CA PHE A 51 -2.95 5.60 -0.42
C PHE A 51 -3.33 5.72 -1.89
N HIS A 52 -4.49 6.30 -2.21
CA HIS A 52 -4.79 6.73 -3.58
C HIS A 52 -3.74 7.74 -4.03
N LEU A 53 -3.27 7.59 -5.26
CA LEU A 53 -2.21 8.42 -5.81
C LEU A 53 -2.61 8.92 -7.20
N ASN A 54 -2.50 10.23 -7.41
CA ASN A 54 -2.49 10.85 -8.73
C ASN A 54 -1.34 11.86 -8.82
N LEU A 55 -1.28 12.68 -9.88
CA LEU A 55 -0.19 13.65 -10.04
C LEU A 55 -0.24 14.82 -9.05
N GLU A 56 -1.38 15.06 -8.41
CA GLU A 56 -1.67 16.23 -7.59
C GLU A 56 -1.78 15.89 -6.09
N ALA A 57 -2.30 14.71 -5.76
CA ALA A 57 -2.64 14.33 -4.40
C ALA A 57 -2.26 12.87 -4.05
N SER A 58 -1.98 12.67 -2.77
CA SER A 58 -1.92 11.36 -2.13
C SER A 58 -2.91 11.35 -0.96
N GLU A 59 -3.87 10.43 -0.98
CA GLU A 59 -4.93 10.35 0.02
C GLU A 59 -4.95 8.98 0.66
N PHE A 60 -5.09 8.90 1.98
CA PHE A 60 -5.23 7.61 2.67
C PHE A 60 -6.47 6.89 2.15
N ALA A 61 -6.30 5.63 1.73
CA ALA A 61 -7.41 4.79 1.29
C ALA A 61 -7.81 3.81 2.38
N VAL A 62 -6.88 2.96 2.83
CA VAL A 62 -7.18 1.89 3.79
C VAL A 62 -5.92 1.35 4.45
N SER A 63 -6.04 0.89 5.70
CA SER A 63 -5.02 0.05 6.36
C SER A 63 -5.35 -1.42 6.14
N LEU A 64 -4.35 -2.22 5.77
CA LEU A 64 -4.52 -3.65 5.59
C LEU A 64 -4.73 -4.35 6.96
N PRO A 65 -5.41 -5.51 6.99
CA PRO A 65 -5.57 -6.28 8.22
C PRO A 65 -4.24 -6.56 8.92
N SER A 66 -4.23 -6.44 10.24
CA SER A 66 -3.05 -6.73 11.07
C SER A 66 -2.77 -8.23 11.13
N GLY A 67 -1.54 -8.59 11.53
CA GLY A 67 -1.13 -9.98 11.73
C GLY A 67 -0.59 -10.70 10.49
N GLY A 68 -0.66 -10.07 9.31
CA GLY A 68 0.04 -10.55 8.12
C GLY A 68 1.55 -10.53 8.34
N HIS A 69 2.14 -9.33 8.35
CA HIS A 69 3.54 -9.13 8.69
C HIS A 69 3.75 -8.71 10.14
N GLY A 70 4.89 -9.12 10.71
CA GLY A 70 5.37 -8.70 12.03
C GLY A 70 6.66 -7.88 12.00
N GLY A 71 7.14 -7.51 10.80
CA GLY A 71 8.36 -6.75 10.59
C GLY A 71 8.35 -6.03 9.24
N VAL A 72 9.48 -5.42 8.89
CA VAL A 72 9.61 -4.57 7.69
C VAL A 72 9.25 -5.35 6.42
N VAL A 73 8.40 -4.76 5.59
CA VAL A 73 8.01 -5.27 4.27
C VAL A 73 8.96 -4.69 3.21
N ARG A 74 9.50 -5.53 2.35
CA ARG A 74 10.56 -5.18 1.39
C ARG A 74 10.12 -5.19 -0.06
N SER A 75 9.01 -5.84 -0.37
CA SER A 75 8.52 -5.94 -1.74
C SER A 75 7.01 -6.07 -1.79
N ALA A 76 6.46 -5.64 -2.92
CA ALA A 76 5.10 -5.94 -3.32
C ALA A 76 5.07 -6.37 -4.80
N ALA A 77 4.01 -7.06 -5.18
CA ALA A 77 3.76 -7.41 -6.58
C ALA A 77 2.25 -7.49 -6.83
N SER A 78 1.76 -6.75 -7.83
CA SER A 78 0.39 -6.91 -8.32
C SER A 78 0.17 -8.32 -8.85
N LEU A 79 -0.97 -8.90 -8.50
CA LEU A 79 -1.37 -10.24 -8.92
C LEU A 79 -2.41 -10.13 -10.03
N GLY A 80 -2.19 -10.87 -11.11
CA GLY A 80 -3.11 -10.88 -12.25
C GLY A 80 -4.48 -11.46 -11.90
N ALA A 81 -5.49 -11.13 -12.71
CA ALA A 81 -6.85 -11.65 -12.53
C ALA A 81 -6.94 -13.19 -12.53
N ALA A 82 -6.01 -13.88 -13.20
CA ALA A 82 -5.95 -15.35 -13.25
C ALA A 82 -5.71 -16.01 -11.88
N VAL A 83 -5.10 -15.29 -10.92
CA VAL A 83 -4.95 -15.74 -9.53
C VAL A 83 -5.95 -15.03 -8.59
N GLY A 84 -7.00 -14.45 -9.19
CA GLY A 84 -8.09 -13.71 -8.56
C GLY A 84 -7.72 -12.31 -8.07
N GLY A 85 -6.68 -11.70 -8.67
CA GLY A 85 -6.35 -10.29 -8.44
C GLY A 85 -5.73 -9.97 -7.09
N GLY A 86 -5.58 -8.67 -6.80
CA GLY A 86 -4.95 -8.17 -5.58
C GLY A 86 -3.45 -8.00 -5.71
N PHE A 87 -2.72 -8.17 -4.61
CA PHE A 87 -1.25 -8.06 -4.58
C PHE A 87 -0.64 -8.96 -3.50
N ALA A 88 0.62 -9.31 -3.68
CA ALA A 88 1.44 -10.01 -2.69
C ALA A 88 2.46 -9.06 -2.06
N THR A 89 2.87 -9.32 -0.82
CA THR A 89 3.99 -8.64 -0.15
C THR A 89 4.95 -9.62 0.47
N GLY A 90 6.24 -9.28 0.51
CA GLY A 90 7.30 -10.05 1.16
C GLY A 90 8.01 -9.24 2.24
N GLY A 91 8.22 -9.83 3.43
CA GLY A 91 8.81 -9.16 4.59
C GLY A 91 10.06 -9.83 5.15
N GLU A 92 10.79 -9.08 5.97
CA GLU A 92 11.97 -9.57 6.74
C GLU A 92 11.59 -10.62 7.79
N ASP A 93 10.31 -10.74 8.10
CA ASP A 93 9.74 -11.78 8.94
C ASP A 93 9.60 -13.14 8.24
N GLY A 94 10.06 -13.26 7.00
CA GLY A 94 10.06 -14.49 6.23
C GLY A 94 8.69 -14.89 5.67
N LYS A 95 7.69 -14.01 5.76
CA LYS A 95 6.34 -14.27 5.25
C LYS A 95 6.12 -13.70 3.86
N ILE A 96 5.23 -14.37 3.12
CA ILE A 96 4.54 -13.80 1.97
C ILE A 96 3.07 -13.66 2.35
N CYS A 97 2.51 -12.46 2.20
CA CYS A 97 1.10 -12.19 2.47
C CYS A 97 0.37 -11.82 1.17
N LEU A 98 -0.84 -12.34 1.00
CA LEU A 98 -1.72 -12.06 -0.14
C LEU A 98 -2.85 -11.15 0.31
N TRP A 99 -3.08 -10.08 -0.44
CA TRP A 99 -4.05 -9.06 -0.11
C TRP A 99 -5.03 -8.89 -1.26
N ARG A 100 -6.31 -8.80 -0.91
CA ARG A 100 -7.35 -8.32 -1.82
C ARG A 100 -7.98 -7.09 -1.19
N PRO A 101 -7.92 -5.93 -1.87
CA PRO A 101 -8.76 -4.81 -1.47
C PRO A 101 -10.21 -5.29 -1.43
N ALA A 102 -10.97 -4.92 -0.40
CA ALA A 102 -12.40 -5.19 -0.40
C ALA A 102 -12.97 -4.66 -1.72
N ALA A 103 -13.69 -5.50 -2.47
CA ALA A 103 -14.45 -5.01 -3.60
C ALA A 103 -15.30 -3.86 -3.08
N GLY A 104 -15.21 -2.69 -3.70
CA GLY A 104 -16.00 -1.53 -3.31
C GLY A 104 -17.46 -1.96 -3.29
N GLY A 105 -17.99 -2.22 -2.09
CA GLY A 105 -19.41 -2.36 -1.90
C GLY A 105 -19.97 -1.03 -2.31
N SER A 106 -20.71 -0.99 -3.41
CA SER A 106 -21.77 -0.01 -3.52
C SER A 106 -22.61 -0.17 -2.27
N GLU A 107 -22.52 0.79 -1.35
CA GLU A 107 -23.54 0.96 -0.33
C GLU A 107 -24.88 1.02 -1.08
N GLY A 108 -25.79 0.10 -0.72
CA GLY A 108 -27.18 0.17 -1.15
C GLY A 108 -27.94 1.26 -0.43
#